data_AF-A0A356X2M4-F1
#
_entry.id   AF-A0A356X2M4-F1
#
_cell.length_a   1.000
_cell.length_b   1.000
_cell.length_c   1.000
_cell.angle_alpha   90.00
_cell.angle_beta   90.00
_cell.angle_gamma   90.00
#
_symmetry.space_group_name_H-M   'P 1'
#
loop_
_entity.id
_entity.type
_entity.pdbx_description
1 polymer ?
#
loop_
_entity_poly.entity_id
_entity_poly.type
_entity_poly.pdbx_seq_one_letter_code
_entity_poly.pdbx_strand_id
1 'polypeptide(L)'
;LRGFVDWMIDKVNEQSDFNGSVKVIQPISRGMVDLLNKQDGLYHVQLQGVKDGEPYSNIELVKSVESGLNPYEDYQEFLQLGENPDIEFIVSNTTEAGIAFDENDTDYNTIPDSFPAKLTALLHHRFKHF
;
A
#
# COMPACT_ATOMS: atom_id res chain seq x y z
N LEU A 1 -0.85 1.05 -8.12
CA LEU A 1 0.10 0.26 -7.30
C LEU A 1 0.02 -1.22 -7.64
N ARG A 2 -1.17 -1.84 -7.60
CA ARG A 2 -1.41 -3.26 -7.95
C ARG A 2 -0.81 -3.78 -9.26
N GLY A 3 -0.91 -3.03 -10.36
CA GLY A 3 -0.28 -3.38 -11.65
C GLY A 3 1.13 -2.81 -11.84
N PHE A 4 1.77 -2.34 -10.77
CA PHE A 4 3.06 -1.66 -10.79
C PHE A 4 3.94 -2.14 -9.62
N VAL A 5 4.02 -1.40 -8.52
CA VAL A 5 4.88 -1.72 -7.35
C VAL A 5 4.62 -3.12 -6.82
N ASP A 6 3.36 -3.45 -6.50
CA ASP A 6 3.01 -4.72 -5.87
C ASP A 6 3.41 -5.92 -6.77
N TRP A 7 3.21 -5.78 -8.08
CA TRP A 7 3.65 -6.74 -9.11
C TRP A 7 5.18 -6.82 -9.21
N MET A 8 5.89 -5.69 -9.10
CA MET A 8 7.37 -5.68 -9.09
C MET A 8 7.92 -6.40 -7.86
N ILE A 9 7.34 -6.18 -6.67
CA ILE A 9 7.72 -6.91 -5.45
C ILE A 9 7.50 -8.41 -5.65
N ASP A 10 6.36 -8.81 -6.22
CA ASP A 10 6.08 -10.21 -6.54
C ASP A 10 7.13 -10.80 -7.50
N LYS A 11 7.54 -10.07 -8.54
CA LYS A 11 8.60 -10.51 -9.46
C LYS A 11 9.96 -10.60 -8.83
N VAL A 12 10.33 -9.66 -7.97
CA VAL A 12 11.60 -9.70 -7.26
C VAL A 12 11.61 -10.89 -6.29
N ASN A 13 10.51 -11.16 -5.59
CA ASN A 13 10.36 -12.36 -4.75
C ASN A 13 10.49 -13.66 -5.54
N GLU A 14 9.96 -13.72 -6.77
CA GLU A 14 10.06 -14.91 -7.64
C GLU A 14 11.48 -15.14 -8.19
N GLN A 15 12.30 -14.08 -8.27
CA GLN A 15 13.61 -14.11 -8.95
C GLN A 15 14.80 -13.96 -8.00
N SER A 16 14.56 -13.75 -6.71
CA SER A 16 15.60 -13.50 -5.71
C SER A 16 15.13 -13.84 -4.30
N ASP A 17 16.05 -13.80 -3.33
CA ASP A 17 15.76 -14.04 -1.91
C ASP A 17 15.21 -12.82 -1.17
N PHE A 18 14.64 -11.82 -1.87
CA PHE A 18 14.12 -10.58 -1.27
C PHE A 18 13.01 -10.83 -0.24
N ASN A 19 12.12 -11.80 -0.51
CA ASN A 19 11.05 -12.26 0.42
C ASN A 19 10.22 -11.13 1.05
N GLY A 20 9.94 -10.05 0.31
CA GLY A 20 9.17 -8.91 0.79
C GLY A 20 7.66 -9.15 0.80
N SER A 21 6.95 -8.47 1.72
CA SER A 21 5.48 -8.46 1.81
C SER A 21 4.94 -7.04 1.69
N VAL A 22 3.69 -6.90 1.21
CA VAL A 22 3.01 -5.61 1.04
C VAL A 22 1.73 -5.57 1.88
N LYS A 23 1.65 -4.60 2.79
CA LYS A 23 0.41 -4.21 3.47
C LYS A 23 -0.21 -3.01 2.74
N VAL A 24 -1.45 -3.14 2.26
CA VAL A 24 -2.13 -2.08 1.49
C VAL A 24 -2.93 -1.16 2.41
N ILE A 25 -2.72 0.14 2.36
CA ILE A 25 -3.50 1.11 3.16
C ILE A 25 -4.55 1.79 2.30
N GLN A 26 -5.81 1.76 2.74
CA GLN A 26 -6.91 2.40 2.03
C GLN A 26 -6.80 3.93 2.14
N PRO A 27 -6.80 4.67 1.02
CA PRO A 27 -6.59 6.12 1.06
C PRO A 27 -7.85 6.92 1.42
N ILE A 28 -9.04 6.32 1.33
CA ILE A 28 -10.36 6.94 1.55
C ILE A 28 -11.28 6.01 2.35
N SER A 29 -12.34 6.54 2.98
CA SER A 29 -13.22 5.75 3.84
C SER A 29 -14.00 4.64 3.13
N ARG A 30 -14.33 4.84 1.84
CA ARG A 30 -15.01 3.84 0.99
C ARG A 30 -14.07 3.35 -0.10
N GLY A 31 -13.42 2.22 0.12
CA GLY A 31 -12.57 1.57 -0.87
C GLY A 31 -12.87 0.08 -1.03
N MET A 32 -11.86 -0.68 -1.42
CA MET A 32 -11.98 -2.08 -1.83
C MET A 32 -11.10 -3.03 -1.02
N VAL A 33 -10.55 -2.58 0.11
CA VAL A 33 -9.66 -3.40 0.95
C VAL A 33 -10.37 -4.69 1.41
N ASP A 34 -11.65 -4.63 1.77
CA ASP A 34 -12.41 -5.84 2.15
C ASP A 34 -12.50 -6.88 1.03
N LEU A 35 -12.62 -6.43 -0.23
CA LEU A 35 -12.68 -7.34 -1.37
C LEU A 35 -11.31 -8.02 -1.58
N LEU A 36 -10.24 -7.25 -1.42
CA LEU A 36 -8.87 -7.77 -1.47
C LEU A 36 -8.62 -8.79 -0.36
N ASN A 37 -9.05 -8.50 0.87
CA ASN A 37 -8.90 -9.38 2.03
C ASN A 37 -9.72 -10.67 1.89
N LYS A 38 -10.92 -10.62 1.29
CA LYS A 38 -11.72 -11.82 0.97
C LYS A 38 -11.05 -12.78 -0.02
N GLN A 39 -9.99 -12.33 -0.69
CA GLN A 39 -9.18 -13.10 -1.61
C GLN A 39 -7.78 -13.41 -1.06
N ASP A 40 -7.58 -13.31 0.27
CA ASP A 40 -6.28 -13.52 0.91
C ASP A 40 -5.17 -12.61 0.34
N GLY A 41 -5.52 -11.38 -0.06
CA GLY A 41 -4.58 -10.45 -0.70
C GLY A 41 -4.26 -10.77 -2.17
N LEU A 42 -4.78 -11.89 -2.70
CA LEU A 42 -4.49 -12.37 -4.05
C LEU A 42 -5.32 -11.64 -5.12
N TYR A 43 -4.66 -11.30 -6.22
CA TYR A 43 -5.32 -10.77 -7.41
C TYR A 43 -4.50 -11.05 -8.66
N HIS A 44 -5.11 -10.86 -9.84
CA HIS A 44 -4.43 -11.07 -11.12
C HIS A 44 -4.05 -9.73 -11.76
N VAL A 45 -2.88 -9.69 -12.39
CA VAL A 45 -2.46 -8.63 -13.31
C VAL A 45 -2.45 -9.20 -14.72
N GLN A 46 -3.15 -8.54 -15.64
CA GLN A 46 -3.09 -8.86 -17.06
C GLN A 46 -2.11 -7.91 -17.74
N LEU A 47 -0.98 -8.44 -18.19
CA LEU A 47 -0.03 -7.73 -19.03
C LEU A 47 -0.49 -7.84 -20.48
N GLN A 48 -0.62 -6.70 -21.18
CA GLN A 48 -0.99 -6.63 -22.58
C GLN A 48 -0.08 -5.64 -23.31
N GLY A 49 0.33 -5.99 -24.52
CA GLY A 49 1.17 -5.13 -25.33
C GLY A 49 1.62 -5.80 -26.62
N VAL A 50 2.74 -5.35 -27.16
CA VAL A 50 3.41 -5.94 -28.32
C VAL A 50 4.76 -6.47 -27.88
N LYS A 51 5.05 -7.73 -28.19
CA LYS A 51 6.33 -8.37 -27.93
C LYS A 51 6.82 -9.02 -29.21
N ASP A 52 8.04 -8.70 -29.62
CA ASP A 52 8.65 -9.20 -30.86
C ASP A 52 7.80 -8.93 -32.12
N GLY A 53 7.09 -7.80 -32.13
CA GLY A 53 6.22 -7.39 -33.24
C GLY A 53 4.80 -7.99 -33.22
N GLU A 54 4.53 -8.93 -32.31
CA GLU A 54 3.24 -9.62 -32.20
C GLU A 54 2.44 -9.20 -30.97
N PRO A 55 1.09 -9.27 -31.01
CA PRO A 55 0.27 -9.06 -29.82
C PRO A 55 0.65 -10.03 -28.69
N TYR A 56 0.84 -9.49 -27.50
CA TYR A 56 1.20 -10.25 -26.30
C TYR A 56 0.14 -10.04 -25.22
N SER A 57 -0.27 -11.14 -24.59
CA SER A 57 -1.05 -11.08 -23.35
C SER A 57 -0.60 -12.18 -22.39
N ASN A 58 -0.40 -11.82 -21.12
CA ASN A 58 -0.12 -12.76 -20.04
C ASN A 58 -0.96 -12.38 -18.81
N ILE A 59 -1.40 -13.38 -18.06
CA ILE A 59 -2.12 -13.17 -16.79
C ILE A 59 -1.26 -13.77 -15.68
N GLU A 60 -0.99 -12.97 -14.67
CA GLU A 60 -0.10 -13.34 -13.57
C GLU A 60 -0.82 -13.17 -12.24
N LEU A 61 -0.71 -14.17 -11.37
CA LEU A 61 -1.24 -14.11 -10.00
C LEU A 61 -0.21 -13.41 -9.11
N VAL A 62 -0.61 -12.29 -8.52
CA VAL A 62 0.19 -11.56 -7.53
C VAL A 62 -0.11 -12.09 -6.13
N LYS A 63 0.95 -12.43 -5.40
CA LYS A 63 0.92 -13.03 -4.05
C LYS A 63 1.66 -12.20 -3.00
N SER A 64 2.36 -11.14 -3.41
CA SER A 64 3.16 -10.28 -2.53
C SER A 64 2.34 -9.45 -1.55
N VAL A 65 1.03 -9.29 -1.76
CA VAL A 65 0.14 -8.56 -0.85
C VAL A 65 -0.39 -9.50 0.22
N GLU A 66 -0.05 -9.23 1.48
CA GLU A 66 -0.53 -10.01 2.62
C GLU A 66 -1.97 -9.68 2.99
N SER A 67 -2.26 -8.38 3.13
CA SER A 67 -3.60 -7.88 3.45
C SER A 67 -3.69 -6.38 3.22
N GLY A 68 -4.91 -5.86 3.16
CA GLY A 68 -5.19 -4.44 3.24
C GLY A 68 -5.74 -4.04 4.61
N LEU A 69 -5.55 -2.77 4.95
CA LEU A 69 -6.08 -2.11 6.14
C LEU A 69 -6.90 -0.87 5.74
N ASN A 70 -8.07 -0.72 6.37
CA ASN A 70 -8.86 0.50 6.30
C ASN A 70 -8.59 1.36 7.56
N PRO A 71 -7.76 2.41 7.48
CA PRO A 71 -7.40 3.20 8.65
C PRO A 71 -8.60 4.02 9.19
N TYR A 72 -9.67 4.17 8.40
CA TYR A 72 -10.91 4.83 8.82
C TYR A 72 -11.79 3.95 9.71
N GLU A 73 -11.57 2.64 9.71
CA GLU A 73 -12.25 1.69 10.60
C GLU A 73 -11.40 1.37 11.83
N ASP A 74 -10.09 1.18 11.63
CA ASP A 74 -9.13 0.98 12.71
C ASP A 74 -7.87 1.82 12.52
N TYR A 75 -7.90 3.03 13.09
CA TYR A 75 -6.76 3.93 13.06
C TYR A 75 -5.61 3.46 13.96
N GLN A 76 -5.90 2.71 15.02
CA GLN A 76 -4.87 2.23 15.94
C GLN A 76 -4.06 1.10 15.29
N GLU A 77 -4.71 0.19 14.57
CA GLU A 77 -3.99 -0.81 13.76
C GLU A 77 -3.08 -0.13 12.74
N PHE A 78 -3.51 0.99 12.14
CA PHE A 78 -2.68 1.74 11.21
C PHE A 78 -1.44 2.31 11.89
N LEU A 79 -1.57 2.93 13.07
CA LEU A 79 -0.42 3.45 13.81
C LEU A 79 0.53 2.33 14.27
N GLN A 80 0.00 1.17 14.67
CA GLN A 80 0.79 0.00 15.07
C GLN A 80 1.68 -0.52 13.94
N LEU A 81 1.34 -0.30 12.66
CA LEU A 81 2.26 -0.59 11.56
C LEU A 81 3.60 0.14 11.73
N GLY A 82 3.60 1.36 12.29
CA GLY A 82 4.81 2.12 12.57
C GLY A 82 5.76 1.43 13.55
N GLU A 83 5.26 0.50 14.36
CA GLU A 83 6.04 -0.29 15.33
C GLU A 83 6.73 -1.50 14.69
N ASN A 84 6.41 -1.85 13.43
CA ASN A 84 7.05 -2.97 12.76
C ASN A 84 8.48 -2.58 12.32
N PRO A 85 9.56 -3.15 12.91
CA PRO A 85 10.93 -2.77 12.58
C PRO A 85 11.31 -3.11 11.12
N ASP A 86 10.62 -4.08 10.50
CA ASP A 86 10.92 -4.59 9.16
C ASP A 86 10.32 -3.74 8.02
N ILE A 87 9.56 -2.68 8.34
CA ILE A 87 9.09 -1.74 7.32
C ILE A 87 10.26 -0.87 6.82
N GLU A 88 10.65 -1.11 5.57
CA GLU A 88 11.72 -0.36 4.90
C GLU A 88 11.22 0.69 3.91
N PHE A 89 10.09 0.41 3.24
CA PHE A 89 9.58 1.25 2.15
C PHE A 89 8.11 1.61 2.36
N ILE A 90 7.80 2.88 2.10
CA ILE A 90 6.41 3.37 1.99
C ILE A 90 6.26 3.95 0.59
N VAL A 91 5.31 3.41 -0.18
CA VAL A 91 5.04 3.87 -1.54
C VAL A 91 3.60 4.34 -1.65
N SER A 92 3.41 5.52 -2.23
CA SER A 92 2.10 6.09 -2.49
C SER A 92 1.96 6.47 -3.95
N ASN A 93 0.78 6.22 -4.52
CA ASN A 93 0.36 6.79 -5.80
C ASN A 93 -0.71 7.84 -5.50
N THR A 94 -0.34 8.82 -4.67
CA THR A 94 -1.07 10.07 -4.61
C THR A 94 -0.72 10.88 -5.85
N THR A 95 -1.70 11.51 -6.49
CA THR A 95 -1.42 12.52 -7.51
C THR A 95 -0.83 13.76 -6.86
N GLU A 96 -0.38 14.72 -7.66
CA GLU A 96 0.12 16.01 -7.22
C GLU A 96 -0.88 16.73 -6.29
N ALA A 97 -2.18 16.58 -6.58
CA ALA A 97 -3.25 17.16 -5.78
C ALA A 97 -3.40 16.54 -4.38
N GLY A 98 -2.94 15.30 -4.17
CA GLY A 98 -3.02 14.65 -2.86
C GLY A 98 -1.78 14.86 -1.99
N ILE A 99 -0.72 15.50 -2.51
CA ILE A 99 0.42 16.02 -1.72
C ILE A 99 0.12 17.48 -1.31
N ALA A 100 -1.09 17.72 -0.81
CA ALA A 100 -1.52 19.02 -0.34
C ALA A 100 -1.39 19.12 1.18
N PHE A 101 -1.00 20.30 1.65
CA PHE A 101 -1.10 20.65 3.07
C PHE A 101 -2.56 20.96 3.41
N ASP A 102 -3.05 20.39 4.51
CA ASP A 102 -4.32 20.76 5.11
C ASP A 102 -4.05 21.37 6.49
N GLU A 103 -4.51 22.59 6.71
CA GLU A 103 -4.34 23.30 7.98
C GLU A 103 -5.19 22.71 9.12
N ASN A 104 -6.18 21.87 8.80
CA ASN A 104 -7.04 21.21 9.78
C ASN A 104 -6.41 19.94 10.36
N ASP A 105 -5.40 19.37 9.69
CA ASP A 105 -4.66 18.18 10.12
C ASP A 105 -3.70 18.49 11.28
N THR A 106 -4.27 18.79 12.46
CA THR A 106 -3.55 19.28 13.64
C THR A 106 -3.45 18.27 14.78
N ASP A 107 -4.31 17.26 14.80
CA ASP A 107 -4.35 16.22 15.83
C ASP A 107 -4.03 14.84 15.25
N TYR A 108 -2.96 14.22 15.75
CA TYR A 108 -2.53 12.87 15.34
C TYR A 108 -3.13 11.76 16.21
N ASN A 109 -4.00 12.08 17.17
CA ASN A 109 -4.78 11.08 17.92
C ASN A 109 -6.01 10.60 17.14
N THR A 110 -6.44 11.37 16.15
CA THR A 110 -7.48 11.01 15.19
C THR A 110 -6.87 10.84 13.82
N ILE A 111 -7.53 10.05 12.96
CA ILE A 111 -7.07 9.88 11.58
C ILE A 111 -7.02 11.23 10.84
N PRO A 112 -5.86 11.65 10.31
CA PRO A 112 -5.79 12.83 9.47
C PRO A 112 -6.44 12.60 8.10
N ASP A 113 -6.90 13.67 7.46
CA ASP A 113 -7.56 13.57 6.15
C ASP A 113 -6.54 13.49 5.01
N SER A 114 -5.51 14.34 5.05
CA SER A 114 -4.50 14.40 3.99
C SER A 114 -3.50 13.23 4.05
N PHE A 115 -2.97 12.86 2.88
CA PHE A 115 -1.91 11.85 2.81
C PHE A 115 -0.64 12.26 3.58
N PRO A 116 -0.11 13.50 3.43
CA PRO A 116 1.06 13.92 4.19
C PRO A 116 0.86 13.81 5.69
N ALA A 117 -0.27 14.27 6.24
CA ALA A 117 -0.53 14.18 7.67
C ALA A 117 -0.69 12.75 8.17
N LYS A 118 -1.39 11.87 7.43
CA LYS A 118 -1.48 10.43 7.75
C LYS A 118 -0.09 9.78 7.82
N LEU A 119 0.76 10.06 6.84
CA LEU A 119 2.14 9.58 6.82
C LEU A 119 2.95 10.15 7.99
N THR A 120 2.82 11.45 8.27
CA THR A 120 3.49 12.09 9.41
C THR A 120 3.05 11.47 10.73
N ALA A 121 1.77 11.20 10.93
CA ALA A 121 1.28 10.54 12.16
C ALA A 121 1.89 9.14 12.34
N LEU A 122 1.94 8.33 11.28
CA LEU A 122 2.59 7.01 11.30
C LEU A 122 4.09 7.10 11.66
N LEU A 123 4.82 8.02 11.01
CA LEU A 123 6.25 8.18 11.24
C LEU A 123 6.56 8.78 12.61
N HIS A 124 5.71 9.68 13.11
CA HIS A 124 5.82 10.24 14.45
C HIS A 124 5.55 9.18 15.53
N HIS A 125 4.57 8.29 15.31
CA HIS A 125 4.35 7.12 16.18
C HIS A 125 5.57 6.22 16.20
N ARG A 126 6.12 5.86 15.03
CA ARG A 126 7.37 5.09 14.91
C ARG A 126 8.52 5.75 15.67
N PHE A 127 8.72 7.07 15.52
CA PHE A 127 9.76 7.82 16.23
C PHE A 127 9.59 7.82 17.76
N LYS A 128 8.37 7.76 18.27
CA LYS A 128 8.11 7.66 19.71
C LYS A 128 8.28 6.25 20.27
N HIS A 129 8.12 5.24 19.41
CA HIS A 129 8.23 3.83 19.80
C HIS A 129 9.69 3.38 19.92
N PHE A 130 10.55 3.76 18.96
CA PHE A 130 11.97 3.39 18.89
C PHE A 130 12.89 4.46 19.46
#